data_AF-A0A366W1E8-F1
#
_entry.id   AF-A0A366W1E8-F1
#
_cell.length_a   1.000
_cell.length_b   1.000
_cell.length_c   1.000
_cell.angle_alpha   90.00
_cell.angle_beta   90.00
_cell.angle_gamma   90.00
#
_symmetry.space_group_name_H-M   'P 1'
#
loop_
_entity.id
_entity.type
_entity.pdbx_description
1 polymer ?
#
loop_
_entity_poly.entity_id
_entity_poly.type
_entity_poly.pdbx_seq_one_letter_code
_entity_poly.pdbx_strand_id
1 'polypeptide(L)'
;MSSLSALKYKISTDPSVIAKALAITLLLLSAIILYLLWGVGWFSALLLIIYILVSAYFVCSSVQLPFSCLLSDAGHIEISEPKQLIGVIDRRSFYNAWVMFLCVEQVDALLVEVKHDNPRKWFIVFYDSVTEQEYRLLARLINTAYAG
;
A
#
# COMPACT_ATOMS: atom_id res chain seq x y z
N MET A 1 23.97 -6.05 -23.73
CA MET A 1 24.40 -4.66 -23.99
C MET A 1 23.49 -3.73 -23.22
N SER A 2 24.10 -3.03 -22.26
CA SER A 2 23.69 -1.78 -21.60
C SER A 2 22.32 -1.18 -21.98
N SER A 3 21.30 -1.51 -21.20
CA SER A 3 20.42 -0.48 -20.68
C SER A 3 20.24 -0.79 -19.20
N LEU A 4 21.14 -0.24 -18.35
CA LEU A 4 20.73 0.06 -16.99
C LEU A 4 19.43 0.84 -17.14
N SER A 5 18.33 0.19 -16.77
CA SER A 5 17.02 0.76 -16.94
C SER A 5 16.98 2.00 -16.06
N ALA A 6 17.23 3.16 -16.66
CA ALA A 6 17.15 4.42 -15.96
C ALA A 6 15.77 4.44 -15.30
N LEU A 7 15.76 4.63 -13.98
CA LEU A 7 14.56 4.88 -13.22
C LEU A 7 13.98 6.20 -13.75
N LYS A 8 12.96 6.11 -14.60
CA LYS A 8 12.46 7.23 -15.42
C LYS A 8 11.25 7.89 -14.80
N TYR A 9 10.42 7.12 -14.11
CA TYR A 9 9.12 7.59 -13.65
C TYR A 9 9.16 7.79 -12.15
N LYS A 10 8.84 9.02 -11.72
CA LYS A 10 8.66 9.35 -10.31
C LYS A 10 7.17 9.37 -10.04
N ILE A 11 6.69 8.45 -9.22
CA ILE A 11 5.31 8.39 -8.75
C ILE A 11 5.30 8.86 -7.30
N SER A 12 4.46 9.85 -7.01
CA SER A 12 4.19 10.31 -5.65
C SER A 12 2.72 10.07 -5.34
N THR A 13 2.44 9.35 -4.26
CA THR A 13 1.06 9.11 -3.84
C THR A 13 0.55 10.19 -2.91
N ASP A 14 -0.63 10.71 -3.20
CA ASP A 14 -1.41 11.54 -2.30
C ASP A 14 -2.22 10.68 -1.31
N PRO A 15 -2.61 11.22 -0.15
CA PRO A 15 -3.44 10.50 0.82
C PRO A 15 -4.80 10.12 0.21
N SER A 16 -5.09 8.82 0.16
CA SER A 16 -6.31 8.27 -0.44
C SER A 16 -7.56 8.59 0.40
N VAL A 17 -8.60 9.09 -0.27
CA VAL A 17 -9.95 9.28 0.29
C VAL A 17 -10.66 7.94 0.45
N ILE A 18 -10.48 7.02 -0.51
CA ILE A 18 -11.04 5.66 -0.46
C ILE A 18 -10.49 4.91 0.76
N ALA A 19 -9.19 5.00 1.02
CA ALA A 19 -8.59 4.39 2.19
C ALA A 19 -9.15 4.97 3.50
N LYS A 20 -9.33 6.29 3.57
CA LYS A 20 -9.98 6.97 4.72
C LYS A 20 -11.39 6.46 4.93
N ALA A 21 -12.19 6.40 3.86
CA ALA A 21 -13.57 5.93 3.94
C ALA A 21 -13.66 4.47 4.38
N LEU A 22 -12.78 3.59 3.86
CA LEU A 22 -12.70 2.19 4.27
C LEU A 22 -12.30 2.06 5.75
N ALA A 23 -11.32 2.83 6.21
CA ALA A 23 -10.92 2.81 7.62
C ALA A 23 -12.07 3.26 8.54
N ILE A 24 -12.74 4.37 8.20
CA ILE A 24 -13.88 4.90 8.98
C ILE A 24 -15.03 3.90 9.01
N THR A 25 -15.40 3.32 7.86
CA THR A 25 -16.50 2.35 7.78
C THR A 25 -16.20 1.09 8.60
N LEU A 26 -14.97 0.57 8.54
CA LEU A 26 -14.57 -0.62 9.30
C LEU A 26 -14.59 -0.35 10.82
N LEU A 27 -14.21 0.86 11.24
CA LEU A 27 -14.27 1.31 12.63
C LEU A 27 -15.70 1.52 13.14
N LEU A 28 -16.59 2.05 12.30
CA LEU A 28 -18.01 2.15 12.65
C LEU A 28 -18.63 0.77 12.81
N LEU A 29 -18.28 -0.16 11.92
CA LEU A 29 -18.80 -1.52 11.94
C LEU A 29 -18.32 -2.28 13.19
N SER A 30 -17.03 -2.16 13.55
CA SER A 30 -16.50 -2.73 14.80
C SER A 30 -17.15 -2.10 16.04
N ALA A 31 -17.39 -0.78 16.05
CA ALA A 31 -18.09 -0.10 17.13
C ALA A 31 -19.54 -0.62 17.29
N ILE A 32 -20.26 -0.82 16.19
CA ILE A 32 -21.62 -1.41 16.20
C ILE A 32 -21.58 -2.85 16.73
N ILE A 33 -20.61 -3.67 16.31
CA ILE A 33 -20.46 -5.04 16.81
C ILE A 33 -20.19 -5.03 18.32
N LEU A 34 -19.30 -4.17 18.80
CA LEU A 34 -18.99 -4.02 20.23
C LEU A 34 -20.23 -3.60 21.03
N TYR A 35 -21.00 -2.64 20.49
CA TYR A 35 -22.25 -2.20 21.08
C TYR A 35 -23.28 -3.34 21.19
N LEU A 36 -23.44 -4.12 20.12
CA LEU A 36 -24.32 -5.28 20.09
C LEU A 36 -23.87 -6.38 21.06
N LEU A 37 -22.56 -6.59 21.24
CA LEU A 37 -22.01 -7.63 22.10
C LEU A 37 -22.15 -7.30 23.60
N TRP A 38 -21.98 -6.04 23.98
CA TRP A 38 -21.93 -5.62 25.40
C TRP A 38 -23.26 -5.07 25.93
N GLY A 39 -24.25 -4.86 25.06
CA GLY A 39 -25.56 -4.37 25.45
C GLY A 39 -25.58 -2.89 25.85
N VAL A 40 -26.78 -2.38 26.14
CA VAL A 40 -27.05 -0.95 26.34
C VAL A 40 -26.85 -0.57 27.80
N GLY A 41 -25.69 0.00 28.13
CA GLY A 41 -25.38 0.58 29.44
C GLY A 41 -24.60 1.89 29.29
N TRP A 42 -24.68 2.76 30.29
CA TRP A 42 -23.92 4.03 30.28
C TRP A 42 -22.40 3.78 30.25
N PHE A 43 -21.94 2.66 30.81
CA PHE A 43 -20.54 2.23 30.78
C PHE A 43 -20.09 1.79 29.37
N SER A 44 -20.96 1.09 28.62
CA SER A 44 -20.67 0.70 27.23
C SER A 44 -20.67 1.91 26.28
N ALA A 45 -21.52 2.92 26.54
CA ALA A 45 -21.52 4.17 25.80
C ALA A 45 -20.21 4.98 25.97
N LEU A 46 -19.68 5.09 27.19
CA LEU A 46 -18.40 5.77 27.44
C LEU A 46 -17.23 5.07 26.74
N LEU A 47 -17.18 3.73 26.82
CA LEU A 47 -16.15 2.94 26.12
C LEU A 47 -16.25 3.10 24.59
N LEU A 48 -17.47 3.16 24.05
CA LEU A 48 -17.69 3.39 22.61
C LEU A 48 -17.18 4.77 22.17
N ILE A 49 -17.42 5.82 22.97
CA ILE A 49 -16.93 7.17 22.66
C ILE A 49 -15.40 7.21 22.68
N ILE A 50 -14.77 6.62 23.70
CA ILE A 50 -13.32 6.52 23.79
C ILE A 50 -12.76 5.74 22.59
N TYR A 51 -13.39 4.61 22.25
CA TYR A 51 -13.03 3.82 21.08
C TYR A 51 -13.09 4.65 19.79
N ILE A 52 -14.19 5.34 19.52
CA ILE A 52 -14.35 6.19 18.33
C ILE A 52 -13.28 7.28 18.29
N LEU A 53 -12.99 7.94 19.41
CA LEU A 53 -11.97 9.00 19.48
C LEU A 53 -10.56 8.47 19.22
N VAL A 54 -10.17 7.38 19.88
CA VAL A 54 -8.86 6.74 19.68
C VAL A 54 -8.73 6.26 18.24
N SER A 55 -9.76 5.61 17.72
CA SER A 55 -9.79 5.12 16.34
C SER A 55 -9.74 6.26 15.31
N ALA A 56 -10.49 7.35 15.52
CA ALA A 56 -10.42 8.53 14.66
C ALA A 56 -9.03 9.18 14.68
N TYR A 57 -8.40 9.26 15.87
CA TYR A 57 -7.01 9.71 15.99
C TYR A 57 -6.05 8.81 15.22
N PHE A 58 -6.20 7.49 15.32
CA PHE A 58 -5.42 6.54 14.54
C PHE A 58 -5.64 6.74 13.03
N VAL A 59 -6.87 6.84 12.53
CA VAL A 59 -7.09 7.09 11.09
C VAL A 59 -6.43 8.41 10.66
N CYS A 60 -6.66 9.50 11.39
CA CYS A 60 -6.07 10.79 11.04
C CYS A 60 -4.53 10.79 11.07
N SER A 61 -3.91 10.00 11.96
CA SER A 61 -2.45 9.91 12.08
C SER A 61 -1.81 8.86 11.17
N SER A 62 -2.55 7.81 10.79
CA SER A 62 -2.02 6.64 10.06
C SER A 62 -2.44 6.57 8.60
N VAL A 63 -3.23 7.53 8.10
CA VAL A 63 -3.53 7.60 6.67
C VAL A 63 -2.30 8.06 5.91
N GLN A 64 -1.50 7.04 5.59
CA GLN A 64 -0.60 6.92 4.47
C GLN A 64 0.54 7.93 4.49
N LEU A 65 1.66 7.47 5.03
CA LEU A 65 2.97 8.05 4.71
C LEU A 65 3.05 8.14 3.18
N PRO A 66 3.35 9.33 2.63
CA PRO A 66 3.46 9.51 1.19
C PRO A 66 4.45 8.47 0.65
N PHE A 67 4.00 7.70 -0.33
CA PHE A 67 4.82 6.77 -1.06
C PHE A 67 5.41 7.52 -2.24
N SER A 68 6.73 7.68 -2.22
CA SER A 68 7.49 8.12 -3.38
C SER A 68 8.23 6.92 -3.94
N CYS A 69 7.99 6.60 -5.21
CA CYS A 69 8.76 5.59 -5.91
C CYS A 69 9.31 6.10 -7.23
N LEU A 70 10.50 5.60 -7.55
CA LEU A 70 11.15 5.72 -8.83
C LEU A 70 11.02 4.36 -9.53
N LEU A 71 10.66 4.40 -10.80
CA LEU A 71 10.25 3.22 -11.52
C LEU A 71 10.89 3.17 -12.90
N SER A 72 11.31 1.96 -13.27
CA SER A 72 11.96 1.65 -14.54
C SER A 72 11.04 0.86 -15.48
N ASP A 73 11.24 1.03 -16.79
CA ASP A 73 10.50 0.28 -17.84
C ASP A 73 10.65 -1.25 -17.73
N ALA A 74 11.69 -1.73 -17.05
CA ALA A 74 11.98 -3.14 -16.86
C ALA A 74 11.35 -3.73 -15.58
N GLY A 75 10.53 -2.96 -14.85
CA GLY A 75 9.88 -3.40 -13.61
C GLY A 75 10.77 -3.32 -12.37
N HIS A 76 11.91 -2.62 -12.44
CA HIS A 76 12.67 -2.24 -11.25
C HIS A 76 11.98 -1.06 -10.56
N ILE A 77 11.77 -1.19 -9.26
CA ILE A 77 11.21 -0.15 -8.41
C ILE A 77 12.22 0.19 -7.32
N GLU A 78 12.47 1.48 -7.15
CA GLU A 78 13.13 2.05 -5.98
C GLU A 78 12.09 2.87 -5.22
N ILE A 79 11.76 2.43 -4.01
CA ILE A 79 10.83 3.10 -3.11
C ILE A 79 11.68 3.96 -2.20
N SER A 80 11.52 5.29 -2.26
CA SER A 80 12.30 6.23 -1.43
C SER A 80 11.67 6.43 -0.04
N GLU A 81 10.34 6.37 0.06
CA GLU A 81 9.57 6.57 1.30
C GLU A 81 8.42 5.56 1.39
N PRO A 82 8.05 5.06 2.59
CA PRO A 82 8.57 5.41 3.92
C PRO A 82 9.86 4.68 4.32
N LYS A 83 10.30 3.68 3.55
CA LYS A 83 11.56 2.96 3.78
C LYS A 83 12.21 2.67 2.45
N GLN A 84 13.50 3.03 2.31
CA GLN A 84 14.26 2.77 1.10
C GLN A 84 14.25 1.27 0.79
N LEU A 85 13.69 0.92 -0.38
CA LEU A 85 13.67 -0.45 -0.89
C LEU A 85 13.90 -0.44 -2.39
N ILE A 86 14.92 -1.17 -2.81
CA ILE A 86 15.19 -1.44 -4.22
C ILE A 86 14.75 -2.88 -4.49
N GLY A 87 13.94 -3.07 -5.52
CA GLY A 87 13.37 -4.37 -5.82
C GLY A 87 12.79 -4.50 -7.21
N VAL A 88 12.23 -5.67 -7.48
CA VAL A 88 11.53 -5.99 -8.72
C VAL A 88 10.08 -6.34 -8.41
N ILE A 89 9.16 -5.95 -9.29
CA ILE A 89 7.74 -6.31 -9.18
C ILE A 89 7.61 -7.82 -9.38
N ASP A 90 7.10 -8.51 -8.36
CA ASP A 90 6.80 -9.94 -8.41
C ASP A 90 5.47 -10.16 -9.17
N ARG A 91 5.35 -11.33 -9.82
CA ARG A 91 4.13 -11.82 -10.48
C ARG A 91 2.95 -11.97 -9.54
N ARG A 92 3.17 -11.97 -8.23
CA ARG A 92 2.09 -12.00 -7.23
C ARG A 92 1.35 -10.68 -7.11
N SER A 93 1.82 -9.62 -7.75
CA SER A 93 1.13 -8.34 -7.80
C SER A 93 -0.18 -8.45 -8.58
N PHE A 94 -1.21 -7.75 -8.12
CA PHE A 94 -2.53 -7.73 -8.77
C PHE A 94 -3.21 -6.39 -8.59
N TYR A 95 -4.15 -6.07 -9.48
CA TYR A 95 -4.88 -4.81 -9.44
C TYR A 95 -6.35 -5.02 -9.83
N ASN A 96 -7.21 -4.15 -9.36
CA ASN A 96 -8.60 -4.04 -9.80
C ASN A 96 -8.90 -2.60 -10.22
N ALA A 97 -10.16 -2.17 -10.29
CA ALA A 97 -10.50 -0.80 -10.68
C ALA A 97 -10.22 0.26 -9.59
N TRP A 98 -9.99 -0.16 -8.34
CA TRP A 98 -9.99 0.71 -7.16
C TRP A 98 -8.68 0.68 -6.37
N VAL A 99 -7.98 -0.47 -6.37
CA VAL A 99 -6.84 -0.77 -5.53
C VAL A 99 -5.86 -1.65 -6.30
N MET A 100 -4.57 -1.41 -6.07
CA MET A 100 -3.47 -2.19 -6.58
C MET A 100 -2.62 -2.71 -5.44
N PHE A 101 -2.34 -4.01 -5.46
CA PHE A 101 -1.46 -4.70 -4.53
C PHE A 101 -0.15 -5.00 -5.25
N LEU A 102 0.90 -4.26 -4.89
CA LEU A 102 2.24 -4.40 -5.41
C LEU A 102 3.05 -5.28 -4.48
N CYS A 103 3.47 -6.44 -4.96
CA CYS A 103 4.44 -7.28 -4.29
C CYS A 103 5.83 -6.95 -4.86
N VAL A 104 6.70 -6.39 -4.02
CA VAL A 104 8.06 -6.04 -4.42
C VAL A 104 9.03 -6.99 -3.73
N GLU A 105 9.82 -7.69 -4.54
CA GLU A 105 10.90 -8.55 -4.08
C GLU A 105 12.17 -7.72 -3.90
N GLN A 106 12.70 -7.65 -2.68
CA GLN A 106 13.87 -6.84 -2.37
C GLN A 106 15.13 -7.43 -3.03
N VAL A 107 15.88 -6.60 -3.76
CA VAL A 107 17.17 -6.96 -4.35
C VAL A 107 18.27 -6.34 -3.49
N ASP A 108 18.80 -7.11 -2.53
CA ASP A 108 19.95 -6.66 -1.72
C ASP A 108 21.27 -6.96 -2.45
N ALA A 109 21.95 -5.91 -2.92
CA ALA A 109 23.24 -6.02 -3.60
C ALA A 109 24.38 -6.56 -2.70
N LEU A 110 24.16 -6.64 -1.37
CA LEU A 110 25.12 -7.14 -0.39
C LEU A 110 24.95 -8.64 -0.05
N LEU A 111 23.84 -9.27 -0.47
CA LEU A 111 23.60 -10.71 -0.29
C LEU A 111 24.09 -11.47 -1.52
N VAL A 112 25.41 -11.52 -1.67
CA VAL A 112 26.05 -12.46 -2.59
C VAL A 112 25.86 -13.87 -2.00
N GLU A 113 25.32 -14.79 -2.82
CA GLU A 113 25.48 -16.26 -2.75
C GLU A 113 24.50 -17.19 -2.03
N VAL A 114 23.41 -16.74 -1.38
CA VAL A 114 22.43 -17.71 -0.86
C VAL A 114 21.03 -17.44 -1.40
N LYS A 115 20.57 -18.36 -2.28
CA LYS A 115 19.16 -18.52 -2.71
C LYS A 115 18.28 -18.82 -1.49
N HIS A 116 18.03 -17.84 -0.65
CA HIS A 116 16.94 -17.87 0.32
C HIS A 116 15.91 -16.86 -0.13
N ASP A 117 14.64 -17.28 -0.11
CA ASP A 117 13.46 -16.50 -0.52
C ASP A 117 13.66 -15.02 -0.14
N ASN A 118 13.85 -14.16 -1.15
CA ASN A 118 14.09 -12.75 -0.90
C ASN A 118 12.89 -12.17 -0.14
N PRO A 119 13.11 -11.26 0.83
CA PRO A 119 12.01 -10.70 1.60
C PRO A 119 11.08 -9.92 0.67
N ARG A 120 9.82 -10.34 0.63
CA ARG A 120 8.77 -9.70 -0.17
C ARG A 120 8.03 -8.68 0.67
N LYS A 121 7.82 -7.49 0.13
CA LYS A 121 7.01 -6.45 0.77
C LYS A 121 5.80 -6.12 -0.08
N TRP A 122 4.67 -5.96 0.60
CA TRP A 122 3.40 -5.62 -0.02
C TRP A 122 3.14 -4.13 0.16
N PHE A 123 2.83 -3.47 -0.94
CA PHE A 123 2.40 -2.08 -0.99
C PHE A 123 0.99 -2.04 -1.56
N ILE A 124 0.14 -1.23 -0.95
CA ILE A 124 -1.24 -1.03 -1.38
C ILE A 124 -1.33 0.38 -1.94
N VAL A 125 -1.66 0.49 -3.21
CA VAL A 125 -1.85 1.76 -3.92
C VAL A 125 -3.32 1.89 -4.25
N PHE A 126 -3.95 2.98 -3.83
CA PHE A 126 -5.35 3.25 -4.12
C PHE A 126 -5.46 4.07 -5.41
N TYR A 127 -6.50 3.84 -6.21
CA TYR A 127 -6.67 4.53 -7.49
C TYR A 127 -6.70 6.06 -7.34
N ASP A 128 -7.31 6.56 -6.27
CA ASP A 128 -7.41 7.99 -5.97
C ASP A 128 -6.15 8.60 -5.34
N SER A 129 -5.14 7.77 -5.01
CA SER A 129 -3.85 8.24 -4.49
C SER A 129 -2.84 8.60 -5.57
N VAL A 130 -3.11 8.24 -6.82
CA VAL A 130 -2.20 8.46 -7.96
C VAL A 130 -2.97 9.00 -9.16
N THR A 131 -2.28 9.58 -10.12
CA THR A 131 -2.92 9.95 -11.38
C THR A 131 -3.29 8.71 -12.20
N GLU A 132 -4.30 8.82 -13.05
CA GLU A 132 -4.73 7.71 -13.92
C GLU A 132 -3.59 7.20 -14.82
N GLN A 133 -2.71 8.09 -15.27
CA GLN A 133 -1.55 7.73 -16.09
C GLN A 133 -0.56 6.85 -15.32
N GLU A 134 -0.25 7.21 -14.07
CA GLU A 134 0.62 6.44 -13.18
C GLU A 134 -0.01 5.09 -12.82
N TYR A 135 -1.32 5.07 -12.56
CA TYR A 135 -2.04 3.85 -12.28
C TYR A 135 -1.99 2.85 -13.45
N ARG A 136 -2.22 3.34 -14.68
CA ARG A 136 -2.12 2.53 -15.91
C ARG A 136 -0.68 2.07 -16.16
N LEU A 137 0.32 2.90 -15.84
CA LEU A 137 1.72 2.55 -15.98
C LEU A 137 2.07 1.38 -15.04
N LEU A 138 1.69 1.48 -13.76
CA LEU A 138 1.89 0.40 -12.79
C LEU A 138 1.16 -0.90 -13.23
N ALA A 139 -0.08 -0.79 -13.71
CA ALA A 139 -0.84 -1.93 -14.21
C ALA A 139 -0.15 -2.61 -15.40
N ARG A 140 0.42 -1.82 -16.31
CA ARG A 140 1.20 -2.34 -17.44
C ARG A 140 2.42 -3.14 -16.96
N LEU A 141 3.12 -2.66 -15.94
CA LEU A 141 4.30 -3.36 -15.41
C LEU A 141 3.94 -4.69 -14.74
N ILE A 142 2.83 -4.70 -13.99
CA ILE A 142 2.29 -5.94 -13.43
C ILE A 142 2.04 -6.93 -14.56
N ASN A 143 1.37 -6.51 -15.64
CA ASN A 143 1.11 -7.37 -16.79
C ASN A 143 2.39 -7.85 -17.50
N THR A 144 3.42 -7.02 -17.60
CA THR A 144 4.71 -7.46 -18.16
C THR A 144 5.42 -8.47 -17.27
N ALA A 145 5.30 -8.36 -15.94
CA ALA A 145 5.86 -9.34 -15.02
C ALA A 145 5.18 -10.72 -15.19
N TYR A 146 3.89 -10.76 -15.51
CA TYR A 146 3.18 -12.01 -15.82
C TYR A 146 3.61 -12.64 -17.15
N ALA A 147 4.12 -11.85 -18.11
CA ALA A 147 4.38 -12.31 -19.47
C ALA A 147 5.77 -12.94 -19.69
N GLY A 148 6.74 -12.62 -18.85
CA GLY A 148 8.09 -13.23 -18.89
C GLY A 148 8.30 -14.08 -17.67
#